data_AF-U6D0X2-F1
#
_entry.id   AF-U6D0X2-F1
#
_cell.length_a   1.000
_cell.length_b   1.000
_cell.length_c   1.000
_cell.angle_alpha   90.00
_cell.angle_beta   90.00
_cell.angle_gamma   90.00
#
_symmetry.space_group_name_H-M   'P 1'
#
loop_
_entity.id
_entity.type
_entity.pdbx_description
1 polymer ?
#
loop_
_entity_poly.entity_id
_entity_poly.type
_entity_poly.pdbx_seq_one_letter_code
_entity_poly.pdbx_strand_id
1 'polypeptide(L)'
;PGPCPACPLDKLFGKRLLQAGRYLVSHKAWMKTVPTENCDVLMTFPDTTDDHTLLWLLNHIRVGIPELIVQVRHHRHTRAYAFFVTATYESLLRGADELGLRKAVKAEFGGGTRGFSCEEDFIYENVESELRFFTSQERQSIIRFWLQNLRAKQGEALHNVRFLEDQPIIPELAARGIIQQVFPVHEQRILNRLMKSWVQAVCENQPLDEICDYFGVKIAMYFAWLGFYTSAMVYPAVFGSVLYTFTEADQTSRDVSCVVFALFNVVWSTLFLEEWKRRGAELAYKWGTLDSPGEAVEEPRPQFRGVRRISPVTRAEEFYYPPWKRLLFQLLVSLPLCLTCLACVFLLMLGCFQLQELVLSVKGLPRLARFLPKVVLALLVSASAEGYKKLAIWLNDMENYRLESAYEKHLIIKVVLFQFVNSYLSLFYIGFYLKDMERLKEMLA
;
A
#
# COMPACT_ATOMS: atom_id res chain seq x y z
N PRO A 1 -22.20 48.36 -14.98
CA PRO A 1 -22.06 46.95 -15.43
C PRO A 1 -20.62 46.47 -15.15
N GLY A 2 -20.39 46.02 -13.93
CA GLY A 2 -19.10 45.50 -13.49
C GLY A 2 -18.79 44.13 -14.13
N PRO A 3 -17.49 43.76 -14.24
CA PRO A 3 -17.12 42.43 -14.67
C PRO A 3 -17.40 41.42 -13.54
N CYS A 4 -18.09 40.34 -13.90
CA CYS A 4 -18.41 39.22 -13.01
C CYS A 4 -17.15 38.53 -12.46
N PRO A 5 -17.17 37.98 -11.24
CA PRO A 5 -16.05 37.27 -10.65
C PRO A 5 -15.99 35.84 -11.19
N ALA A 6 -14.86 35.47 -11.80
CA ALA A 6 -14.56 34.08 -12.14
C ALA A 6 -14.34 33.22 -10.87
N CYS A 7 -14.86 32.00 -10.92
CA CYS A 7 -15.00 31.01 -9.86
C CYS A 7 -13.74 30.75 -8.97
N PRO A 8 -13.90 30.42 -7.68
CA PRO A 8 -12.78 30.07 -6.78
C PRO A 8 -12.17 28.67 -7.00
N LEU A 9 -12.80 27.82 -7.82
CA LEU A 9 -12.47 26.40 -7.97
C LEU A 9 -11.18 26.14 -8.76
N ASP A 10 -10.87 26.93 -9.79
CA ASP A 10 -9.65 26.75 -10.60
C ASP A 10 -8.37 27.16 -9.87
N LYS A 11 -8.46 28.13 -8.93
CA LYS A 11 -7.33 28.51 -8.07
C LYS A 11 -6.97 27.42 -7.05
N LEU A 12 -7.92 26.55 -6.69
CA LEU A 12 -7.71 25.46 -5.72
C LEU A 12 -7.03 24.25 -6.37
N PHE A 13 -7.41 23.90 -7.61
CA PHE A 13 -6.78 22.81 -8.36
C PHE A 13 -5.35 23.16 -8.80
N GLY A 14 -5.13 24.37 -9.31
CA GLY A 14 -3.79 24.83 -9.70
C GLY A 14 -2.81 24.87 -8.53
N LYS A 15 -3.25 25.31 -7.35
CA LYS A 15 -2.41 25.34 -6.13
C LYS A 15 -2.02 23.95 -5.65
N ARG A 16 -2.92 22.97 -5.68
CA ARG A 16 -2.62 21.58 -5.26
C ARG A 16 -1.68 20.86 -6.23
N LEU A 17 -1.84 21.06 -7.54
CA LEU A 17 -0.93 20.50 -8.55
C LEU A 17 0.45 21.17 -8.51
N LEU A 18 0.52 22.50 -8.32
CA LEU A 18 1.78 23.21 -8.13
C LEU A 18 2.47 22.83 -6.80
N GLN A 19 1.70 22.63 -5.73
CA GLN A 19 2.22 22.11 -4.46
C GLN A 19 2.78 20.69 -4.64
N ALA A 20 2.03 19.77 -5.26
CA ALA A 20 2.50 18.41 -5.54
C ALA A 20 3.77 18.40 -6.41
N GLY A 21 3.84 19.27 -7.43
CA GLY A 21 5.04 19.47 -8.24
C GLY A 21 6.22 19.99 -7.45
N ARG A 22 6.02 20.97 -6.56
CA ARG A 22 7.06 21.45 -5.63
C ARG A 22 7.51 20.37 -4.65
N TYR A 23 6.61 19.53 -4.16
CA TYR A 23 6.94 18.45 -3.24
C TYR A 23 7.78 17.35 -3.91
N LEU A 24 7.44 16.96 -5.14
CA LEU A 24 8.23 15.98 -5.92
C LEU A 24 9.62 16.51 -6.30
N VAL A 25 9.71 17.80 -6.65
CA VAL A 25 10.99 18.47 -6.95
C VAL A 25 11.83 18.65 -5.69
N SER A 26 11.22 19.02 -4.55
CA SER A 26 11.86 19.11 -3.24
C SER A 26 12.43 17.74 -2.81
N HIS A 27 11.61 16.68 -2.87
CA HIS A 27 12.01 15.32 -2.52
C HIS A 27 13.22 14.83 -3.34
N LYS A 28 13.23 15.05 -4.66
CA LYS A 28 14.38 14.73 -5.52
C LYS A 28 15.60 15.60 -5.25
N ALA A 29 15.42 16.86 -4.82
CA ALA A 29 16.52 17.75 -4.47
C ALA A 29 17.22 17.35 -3.15
N TRP A 30 16.45 16.91 -2.15
CA TRP A 30 17.00 16.40 -0.88
C TRP A 30 17.87 15.16 -1.10
N MET A 31 17.43 14.22 -1.96
CA MET A 31 18.21 13.00 -2.23
C MET A 31 19.51 13.22 -3.01
N LYS A 32 19.64 14.32 -3.77
CA LYS A 32 20.87 14.60 -4.56
C LYS A 32 21.98 15.27 -3.75
N THR A 33 21.67 15.84 -2.59
CA THR A 33 22.60 16.66 -1.81
C THR A 33 23.21 15.94 -0.61
N VAL A 34 22.82 14.68 -0.37
CA VAL A 34 23.14 13.94 0.85
C VAL A 34 23.93 12.68 0.47
N PRO A 35 25.13 12.46 1.03
CA PRO A 35 25.80 11.17 0.91
C PRO A 35 24.91 10.12 1.58
N THR A 36 24.45 9.13 0.81
CA THR A 36 23.57 8.05 1.33
C THR A 36 24.23 7.23 2.44
N GLU A 37 25.56 7.29 2.57
CA GLU A 37 26.33 6.51 3.55
C GLU A 37 26.11 6.96 5.00
N ASN A 38 25.65 8.20 5.24
CA ASN A 38 25.52 8.77 6.59
C ASN A 38 24.08 9.13 6.98
N CYS A 39 23.08 8.57 6.30
CA CYS A 39 21.67 8.85 6.60
C CYS A 39 20.76 7.69 6.21
N ASP A 40 19.98 7.21 7.18
CA ASP A 40 19.02 6.13 6.97
C ASP A 40 17.60 6.68 6.75
N VAL A 41 17.17 7.65 7.58
CA VAL A 41 15.81 8.21 7.56
C VAL A 41 15.85 9.73 7.49
N LEU A 42 14.98 10.30 6.65
CA LEU A 42 14.79 11.73 6.50
C LEU A 42 13.41 12.16 7.03
N MET A 43 13.41 13.14 7.92
CA MET A 43 12.20 13.79 8.42
C MET A 43 12.16 15.24 7.92
N THR A 44 11.08 15.59 7.23
CA THR A 44 10.90 16.90 6.58
C THR A 44 9.81 17.71 7.27
N PHE A 45 9.98 19.02 7.29
CA PHE A 45 9.06 19.96 7.91
C PHE A 45 8.55 20.98 6.88
N PRO A 46 7.31 21.47 7.03
CA PRO A 46 6.82 22.59 6.24
C PRO A 46 7.69 23.85 6.42
N ASP A 47 7.76 24.69 5.37
CA ASP A 47 8.48 25.97 5.39
C ASP A 47 7.94 26.96 6.44
N THR A 48 6.75 26.71 6.98
CA THR A 48 6.09 27.54 7.99
C THR A 48 6.40 27.14 9.43
N THR A 49 7.16 26.07 9.64
CA THR A 49 7.43 25.55 10.98
C THR A 49 8.40 26.44 11.73
N ASP A 50 7.99 26.87 12.91
CA ASP A 50 8.75 27.70 13.84
C ASP A 50 9.92 26.95 14.48
N ASP A 51 11.04 27.66 14.69
CA ASP A 51 12.27 27.10 15.26
C ASP A 51 12.04 26.50 16.65
N HIS A 52 11.10 27.04 17.43
CA HIS A 52 10.70 26.49 18.73
C HIS A 52 10.16 25.05 18.60
N THR A 53 9.30 24.80 17.61
CA THR A 53 8.77 23.46 17.34
C THR A 53 9.89 22.47 16.98
N LEU A 54 10.84 22.91 16.16
CA LEU A 54 11.97 22.08 15.75
C LEU A 54 12.89 21.76 16.92
N LEU A 55 13.25 22.75 17.73
CA LEU A 55 14.11 22.57 18.91
C LEU A 55 13.43 21.71 19.98
N TRP A 56 12.13 21.91 20.20
CA TRP A 56 11.33 21.07 21.11
C TRP A 56 11.39 19.61 20.67
N LEU A 57 11.11 19.33 19.39
CA LEU A 57 11.13 17.97 18.87
C LEU A 57 12.54 17.36 18.91
N LEU A 58 13.56 18.12 18.54
CA LEU A 58 14.95 17.68 18.59
C LEU A 58 15.37 17.30 20.01
N ASN A 59 14.98 18.09 21.00
CA ASN A 59 15.26 17.80 22.41
C ASN A 59 14.57 16.51 22.86
N HIS A 60 13.31 16.31 22.47
CA HIS A 60 12.58 15.09 22.77
C HIS A 60 13.18 13.85 22.13
N ILE A 61 13.62 13.94 20.88
CA ILE A 61 14.30 12.80 20.23
C ILE A 61 15.62 12.50 20.96
N ARG A 62 16.43 13.51 21.29
CA ARG A 62 17.72 13.30 21.97
C ARG A 62 17.60 12.77 23.38
N VAL A 63 16.59 13.20 24.13
CA VAL A 63 16.36 12.77 25.52
C VAL A 63 15.61 11.45 25.57
N GLY A 64 14.66 11.24 24.66
CA GLY A 64 13.83 10.03 24.61
C GLY A 64 14.50 8.85 23.93
N ILE A 65 15.38 9.09 22.96
CA ILE A 65 16.07 8.05 22.19
C ILE A 65 17.56 8.45 22.02
N PRO A 66 18.40 8.26 23.06
CA PRO A 66 19.81 8.61 23.00
C PRO A 66 20.60 7.83 21.94
N GLU A 67 20.08 6.71 21.47
CA GLU A 67 20.63 5.86 20.40
C GLU A 67 20.65 6.54 19.02
N LEU A 68 19.79 7.55 18.82
CA LEU A 68 19.64 8.21 17.53
C LEU A 68 20.55 9.44 17.40
N ILE A 69 21.27 9.48 16.29
CA ILE A 69 22.06 10.63 15.86
C ILE A 69 21.20 11.45 14.89
N VAL A 70 20.80 12.65 15.35
CA VAL A 70 20.01 13.60 14.54
C VAL A 70 20.87 14.78 14.11
N GLN A 71 21.06 14.94 12.80
CA GLN A 71 21.65 16.13 12.20
C GLN A 71 20.55 17.01 11.60
N VAL A 72 20.49 18.28 12.01
CA VAL A 72 19.55 19.25 11.43
C VAL A 72 20.24 19.96 10.27
N ARG A 73 19.63 19.97 9.09
CA ARG A 73 20.10 20.81 7.98
C ARG A 73 18.99 21.69 7.45
N HIS A 74 19.37 22.92 7.14
CA HIS A 74 18.50 23.89 6.47
C HIS A 74 18.85 23.95 4.98
N HIS A 75 17.87 23.73 4.12
CA HIS A 75 18.11 23.72 2.68
C HIS A 75 17.79 25.08 2.06
N ARG A 76 18.80 25.71 1.44
CA ARG A 76 18.76 27.09 0.96
C ARG A 76 17.68 27.37 -0.10
N HIS A 77 17.36 26.38 -0.95
CA HIS A 77 16.40 26.55 -2.06
C HIS A 77 14.94 26.33 -1.66
N THR A 78 14.70 25.43 -0.70
CA THR A 78 13.35 25.07 -0.24
C THR A 78 12.96 25.85 1.01
N ARG A 79 13.92 26.45 1.73
CA ARG A 79 13.71 27.13 3.02
C ARG A 79 13.06 26.23 4.08
N ALA A 80 13.19 24.93 3.89
CA ALA A 80 12.69 23.91 4.80
C ALA A 80 13.85 23.37 5.63
N TYR A 81 13.56 23.06 6.88
CA TYR A 81 14.42 22.24 7.72
C TYR A 81 14.14 20.76 7.48
N ALA A 82 15.19 19.95 7.59
CA ALA A 82 15.07 18.51 7.64
C ALA A 82 15.99 17.91 8.70
N PHE A 83 15.50 16.87 9.35
CA PHE A 83 16.25 16.06 10.30
C PHE A 83 16.73 14.80 9.60
N PHE A 84 18.05 14.64 9.59
CA PHE A 84 18.75 13.47 9.10
C PHE A 84 18.99 12.57 10.29
N VAL A 85 18.39 11.39 10.27
CA VAL A 85 18.39 10.45 11.38
C VAL A 85 19.19 9.22 10.98
N THR A 86 20.14 8.86 11.84
CA THR A 86 20.95 7.64 11.74
C THR A 86 21.29 7.14 13.14
N ALA A 87 21.93 5.99 13.24
CA ALA A 87 22.35 5.38 14.50
C ALA A 87 23.70 4.68 14.33
N THR A 88 24.42 4.51 15.44
CA THR A 88 25.66 3.72 15.46
C THR A 88 25.35 2.22 15.36
N TYR A 89 26.33 1.43 14.95
CA TYR A 89 26.16 -0.03 14.87
C TYR A 89 25.75 -0.65 16.21
N GLU A 90 26.41 -0.26 17.31
CA GLU A 90 26.07 -0.76 18.65
C GLU A 90 24.64 -0.43 19.06
N SER A 91 24.17 0.78 18.76
CA SER A 91 22.79 1.18 18.99
C SER A 91 21.83 0.35 18.15
N LEU A 92 22.15 0.10 16.88
CA LEU A 92 21.33 -0.74 16.00
C LEU A 92 21.23 -2.19 16.47
N LEU A 93 22.30 -2.75 17.07
CA LEU A 93 22.23 -4.07 17.71
C LEU A 93 21.18 -4.08 18.82
N ARG A 94 21.20 -3.09 19.73
CA ARG A 94 20.18 -2.96 20.78
C ARG A 94 18.77 -2.84 20.21
N GLY A 95 18.61 -2.00 19.20
CA GLY A 95 17.31 -1.81 18.54
C GLY A 95 16.82 -3.07 17.81
N ALA A 96 17.73 -3.91 17.31
CA ALA A 96 17.39 -5.18 16.70
C ALA A 96 16.87 -6.19 17.72
N ASP A 97 17.42 -6.19 18.95
CA ASP A 97 16.97 -7.01 20.07
C ASP A 97 15.59 -6.53 20.57
N GLU A 98 15.42 -5.22 20.78
CA GLU A 98 14.14 -4.61 21.16
C GLU A 98 13.01 -4.87 20.15
N LEU A 99 13.34 -4.82 18.86
CA LEU A 99 12.39 -5.11 17.78
C LEU A 99 12.14 -6.63 17.62
N GLY A 100 12.99 -7.47 18.20
CA GLY A 100 12.94 -8.93 18.05
C GLY A 100 13.23 -9.40 16.61
N LEU A 101 14.15 -8.72 15.91
CA LEU A 101 14.50 -9.06 14.52
C LEU A 101 15.04 -10.48 14.44
N ARG A 102 14.65 -11.25 13.42
CA ARG A 102 15.20 -12.59 13.21
C ARG A 102 16.47 -12.53 12.37
N LYS A 103 17.52 -13.21 12.84
CA LYS A 103 18.83 -13.28 12.18
C LYS A 103 19.28 -14.72 11.98
N ALA A 104 20.09 -14.93 10.95
CA ALA A 104 20.66 -16.23 10.63
C ALA A 104 21.68 -16.64 11.71
N VAL A 105 21.57 -17.86 12.20
CA VAL A 105 22.47 -18.45 13.20
C VAL A 105 23.53 -19.26 12.46
N LYS A 106 24.78 -19.21 12.94
CA LYS A 106 25.89 -19.99 12.37
C LYS A 106 25.56 -21.48 12.41
N ALA A 107 26.02 -22.22 11.40
CA ALA A 107 25.77 -23.66 11.29
C ALA A 107 26.24 -24.47 12.53
N GLU A 108 27.28 -24.01 13.23
CA GLU A 108 27.81 -24.65 14.44
C GLU A 108 26.84 -24.61 15.64
N PHE A 109 25.92 -23.64 15.67
CA PHE A 109 24.90 -23.48 16.72
C PHE A 109 23.51 -23.98 16.31
N GLY A 110 23.43 -24.81 15.27
CA GLY A 110 22.18 -25.43 14.80
C GLY A 110 21.57 -24.78 13.54
N GLY A 111 22.13 -23.66 13.08
CA GLY A 111 21.68 -22.98 11.86
C GLY A 111 20.26 -22.38 11.96
N GLY A 112 19.70 -22.03 10.80
CA GLY A 112 18.35 -21.46 10.71
C GLY A 112 18.28 -19.99 11.13
N THR A 113 17.10 -19.54 11.54
CA THR A 113 16.87 -18.15 11.99
C THR A 113 16.33 -18.13 13.42
N ARG A 114 16.85 -17.21 14.23
CA ARG A 114 16.41 -16.99 15.63
C ARG A 114 16.21 -15.50 15.86
N GLY A 115 15.33 -15.14 16.80
CA GLY A 115 15.25 -13.76 17.29
C GLY A 115 16.62 -13.31 17.79
N PHE A 116 17.04 -12.12 17.37
CA PHE A 116 18.33 -11.53 17.71
C PHE A 116 18.35 -11.19 19.19
N SER A 117 19.47 -11.48 19.86
CA SER A 117 19.71 -11.12 21.24
C SER A 117 21.12 -10.57 21.36
N CYS A 118 21.27 -9.43 22.04
CA CYS A 118 22.57 -8.85 22.32
C CYS A 118 23.41 -9.69 23.28
N GLU A 119 22.78 -10.52 24.12
CA GLU A 119 23.50 -11.36 25.10
C GLU A 119 24.21 -12.55 24.44
N GLU A 120 23.64 -13.06 23.34
CA GLU A 120 24.13 -14.23 22.60
C GLU A 120 24.59 -13.84 21.18
N ASP A 121 25.16 -12.65 20.99
CA ASP A 121 25.48 -12.11 19.67
C ASP A 121 26.45 -12.99 18.84
N PHE A 122 27.38 -13.69 19.49
CA PHE A 122 28.37 -14.56 18.85
C PHE A 122 27.77 -15.73 18.04
N ILE A 123 26.48 -16.06 18.24
CA ILE A 123 25.83 -17.16 17.52
C ILE A 123 25.39 -16.78 16.11
N TYR A 124 25.25 -15.48 15.80
CA TYR A 124 24.68 -15.05 14.52
C TYR A 124 25.77 -14.87 13.45
N GLU A 125 25.37 -15.08 12.19
CA GLU A 125 26.28 -14.94 11.06
C GLU A 125 26.62 -13.47 10.78
N ASN A 126 27.89 -13.20 10.46
CA ASN A 126 28.39 -11.88 10.03
C ASN A 126 28.21 -10.72 11.03
N VAL A 127 27.97 -10.98 12.32
CA VAL A 127 27.80 -9.94 13.37
C VAL A 127 29.00 -9.01 13.51
N GLU A 128 30.20 -9.48 13.18
CA GLU A 128 31.41 -8.65 13.21
C GLU A 128 31.45 -7.59 12.10
N SER A 129 30.62 -7.74 11.06
CA SER A 129 30.63 -6.87 9.88
C SER A 129 29.43 -5.94 9.86
N GLU A 130 29.66 -4.66 10.20
CA GLU A 130 28.63 -3.60 10.15
C GLU A 130 27.92 -3.51 8.80
N LEU A 131 28.66 -3.72 7.69
CA LEU A 131 28.14 -3.62 6.33
C LEU A 131 27.30 -4.81 5.88
N ARG A 132 27.46 -5.98 6.51
CA ARG A 132 26.80 -7.22 6.09
C ARG A 132 25.72 -7.67 7.06
N PHE A 133 25.82 -7.30 8.33
CA PHE A 133 24.91 -7.79 9.34
C PHE A 133 23.50 -7.19 9.20
N PHE A 134 23.42 -5.87 8.98
CA PHE A 134 22.16 -5.17 8.78
C PHE A 134 21.96 -4.76 7.33
N THR A 135 20.78 -5.07 6.79
CA THR A 135 20.34 -4.51 5.51
C THR A 135 19.92 -3.05 5.70
N SER A 136 19.92 -2.27 4.61
CA SER A 136 19.44 -0.88 4.67
C SER A 136 17.99 -0.80 5.13
N GLN A 137 17.16 -1.77 4.77
CA GLN A 137 15.76 -1.85 5.22
C GLN A 137 15.65 -2.11 6.72
N GLU A 138 16.44 -3.02 7.28
CA GLU A 138 16.42 -3.31 8.73
C GLU A 138 16.87 -2.11 9.55
N ARG A 139 17.95 -1.43 9.14
CA ARG A 139 18.42 -0.18 9.78
C ARG A 139 17.30 0.86 9.83
N GLN A 140 16.63 1.05 8.70
CA GLN A 140 15.50 1.98 8.60
C GLN A 140 14.30 1.53 9.42
N SER A 141 14.06 0.23 9.54
CA SER A 141 12.99 -0.35 10.35
C SER A 141 13.22 -0.13 11.85
N ILE A 142 14.45 -0.31 12.33
CA ILE A 142 14.84 -0.06 13.73
C ILE A 142 14.66 1.43 14.06
N ILE A 143 15.18 2.32 13.21
CA ILE A 143 15.03 3.77 13.40
C ILE A 143 13.54 4.16 13.38
N ARG A 144 12.77 3.60 12.47
CA ARG A 144 11.32 3.81 12.42
C ARG A 144 10.64 3.33 13.71
N PHE A 145 11.02 2.15 14.21
CA PHE A 145 10.49 1.60 15.46
C PHE A 145 10.72 2.56 16.63
N TRP A 146 11.94 3.05 16.83
CA TRP A 146 12.22 4.02 17.88
C TRP A 146 11.45 5.34 17.69
N LEU A 147 11.40 5.89 16.48
CA LEU A 147 10.65 7.11 16.19
C LEU A 147 9.14 6.94 16.45
N GLN A 148 8.58 5.78 16.15
CA GLN A 148 7.18 5.47 16.45
C GLN A 148 6.93 5.26 17.95
N ASN A 149 7.91 4.70 18.65
CA ASN A 149 7.85 4.43 20.09
C ASN A 149 8.23 5.61 20.98
N LEU A 150 8.60 6.77 20.41
CA LEU A 150 8.81 7.98 21.19
C LEU A 150 7.48 8.42 21.84
N ARG A 151 7.36 8.23 23.16
CA ARG A 151 6.14 8.51 23.92
C ARG A 151 6.17 9.87 24.60
N ALA A 152 5.00 10.49 24.67
CA ALA A 152 4.78 11.72 25.42
C ALA A 152 4.70 11.47 26.93
N LYS A 153 5.38 12.30 27.72
CA LYS A 153 5.28 12.29 29.19
C LYS A 153 4.06 13.08 29.67
N GLN A 154 3.70 12.90 30.94
CA GLN A 154 2.54 13.57 31.54
C GLN A 154 2.63 15.10 31.40
N GLY A 155 1.54 15.70 30.90
CA GLY A 155 1.41 17.15 30.77
C GLY A 155 2.14 17.76 29.57
N GLU A 156 2.72 16.95 28.69
CA GLU A 156 3.39 17.47 27.49
C GLU A 156 2.41 18.10 26.51
N ALA A 157 2.78 19.29 26.05
CA ALA A 157 2.03 20.03 25.06
C ALA A 157 2.97 20.73 24.09
N LEU A 158 2.59 20.74 22.82
CA LEU A 158 3.21 21.52 21.76
C LEU A 158 2.15 22.43 21.17
N HIS A 159 2.24 23.74 21.42
CA HIS A 159 1.25 24.72 20.99
C HIS A 159 -0.18 24.33 21.47
N ASN A 160 -1.10 24.09 20.53
CA ASN A 160 -2.48 23.68 20.80
C ASN A 160 -2.65 22.14 20.87
N VAL A 161 -1.56 21.39 20.77
CA VAL A 161 -1.54 19.93 20.85
C VAL A 161 -1.25 19.52 22.28
N ARG A 162 -2.20 18.85 22.93
CA ARG A 162 -1.99 18.18 24.21
C ARG A 162 -1.95 16.69 23.96
N PHE A 163 -0.85 16.05 24.34
CA PHE A 163 -0.68 14.61 24.21
C PHE A 163 -1.35 13.89 25.38
N LEU A 164 -1.80 12.65 25.16
CA LEU A 164 -2.11 11.73 26.25
C LEU A 164 -0.79 11.16 26.81
N GLU A 165 -0.83 10.70 28.05
CA GLU A 165 0.26 9.92 28.61
C GLU A 165 0.48 8.66 27.75
N ASP A 166 1.74 8.34 27.48
CA ASP A 166 2.16 7.22 26.63
C ASP A 166 1.69 7.28 25.16
N GLN A 167 1.23 8.45 24.69
CA GLN A 167 0.88 8.63 23.27
C GLN A 167 2.14 8.76 22.39
N PRO A 168 2.20 8.12 21.21
CA PRO A 168 3.30 8.30 20.27
C PRO A 168 3.35 9.73 19.70
N ILE A 169 4.49 10.41 19.87
CA ILE A 169 4.67 11.83 19.48
C ILE A 169 4.73 11.97 17.95
N ILE A 170 5.62 11.23 17.29
CA ILE A 170 5.90 11.40 15.85
C ILE A 170 4.66 11.15 14.97
N PRO A 171 3.90 10.05 15.13
CA PRO A 171 2.71 9.80 14.34
C PRO A 171 1.62 10.85 14.52
N GLU A 172 1.44 11.36 15.74
CA GLU A 172 0.46 12.41 16.04
C GLU A 172 0.85 13.75 15.39
N LEU A 173 2.13 14.13 15.46
CA LEU A 173 2.64 15.33 14.81
C LEU A 173 2.55 15.25 13.27
N ALA A 174 2.77 14.06 12.70
CA ALA A 174 2.59 13.81 11.28
C ALA A 174 1.11 13.90 10.88
N ALA A 175 0.20 13.34 11.68
CA ALA A 175 -1.25 13.41 11.43
C ALA A 175 -1.79 14.85 11.46
N ARG A 176 -1.20 15.72 12.29
CA ARG A 176 -1.53 17.15 12.37
C ARG A 176 -0.83 18.02 11.33
N GLY A 177 0.08 17.44 10.53
CA GLY A 177 0.83 18.15 9.51
C GLY A 177 1.94 19.08 10.04
N ILE A 178 2.34 18.92 11.29
CA ILE A 178 3.50 19.62 11.87
C ILE A 178 4.79 19.01 11.32
N ILE A 179 4.85 17.67 11.29
CA ILE A 179 5.82 16.92 10.51
C ILE A 179 5.19 16.70 9.14
N GLN A 180 5.92 17.02 8.08
CA GLN A 180 5.39 16.85 6.73
C GLN A 180 5.43 15.38 6.34
N GLN A 181 6.63 14.77 6.34
CA GLN A 181 6.85 13.38 5.99
C GLN A 181 8.09 12.83 6.69
N VAL A 182 8.04 11.55 7.06
CA VAL A 182 9.18 10.75 7.52
C VAL A 182 9.33 9.59 6.54
N PHE A 183 10.47 9.51 5.84
CA PHE A 183 10.69 8.48 4.84
C PHE A 183 12.14 7.97 4.84
N PRO A 184 12.34 6.68 4.50
CA PRO A 184 13.67 6.12 4.36
C PRO A 184 14.40 6.67 3.13
N VAL A 185 15.73 6.76 3.20
CA VAL A 185 16.57 7.17 2.08
C VAL A 185 17.00 5.95 1.24
N HIS A 186 16.89 6.07 -0.09
CA HIS A 186 17.33 5.00 -0.98
C HIS A 186 18.85 4.91 -1.08
N GLU A 187 19.37 3.70 -0.92
CA GLU A 187 20.76 3.40 -1.27
C GLU A 187 20.89 3.12 -2.77
N GLN A 188 21.51 4.06 -3.49
CA GLN A 188 21.57 4.03 -4.96
C GLN A 188 22.39 2.85 -5.51
N ARG A 189 23.42 2.39 -4.78
CA ARG A 189 24.28 1.29 -5.22
C ARG A 189 23.49 -0.02 -5.33
N ILE A 190 22.77 -0.39 -4.27
CA ILE A 190 21.94 -1.59 -4.22
C ILE A 190 20.78 -1.48 -5.22
N LEU A 191 20.12 -0.32 -5.28
CA LEU A 191 19.03 -0.11 -6.23
C LEU A 191 19.47 -0.29 -7.68
N ASN A 192 20.65 0.22 -8.05
CA ASN A 192 21.20 0.06 -9.40
C ASN A 192 21.59 -1.40 -9.70
N ARG A 193 22.06 -2.16 -8.71
CA ARG A 193 22.29 -3.61 -8.85
C ARG A 193 20.97 -4.34 -9.08
N LEU A 194 19.97 -4.09 -8.25
CA LEU A 194 18.65 -4.69 -8.35
C LEU A 194 17.98 -4.35 -9.70
N MET A 195 18.11 -3.12 -10.18
CA MET A 195 17.60 -2.71 -11.50
C MET A 195 18.18 -3.58 -12.63
N LYS A 196 19.47 -3.92 -12.56
CA LYS A 196 20.14 -4.75 -13.57
C LYS A 196 19.78 -6.23 -13.44
N SER A 197 19.82 -6.79 -12.23
CA SER A 197 19.60 -8.23 -11.99
C SER A 197 18.12 -8.63 -12.02
N TRP A 198 17.20 -7.71 -11.77
CA TRP A 198 15.78 -8.03 -11.68
C TRP A 198 14.94 -7.42 -12.80
N VAL A 199 15.06 -6.12 -13.04
CA VAL A 199 14.17 -5.41 -13.99
C VAL A 199 14.63 -5.56 -15.43
N GLN A 200 15.95 -5.51 -15.66
CA GLN A 200 16.54 -5.62 -17.01
C GLN A 200 16.82 -7.07 -17.41
N ALA A 201 16.84 -8.00 -16.45
CA ALA A 201 17.01 -9.41 -16.71
C ALA A 201 15.74 -9.97 -17.37
N VAL A 202 15.92 -10.70 -18.48
CA VAL A 202 14.82 -11.32 -19.24
C VAL A 202 14.85 -12.81 -18.97
N CYS A 203 13.71 -13.38 -18.58
CA CYS A 203 13.55 -14.81 -18.27
C CYS A 203 14.44 -15.36 -17.14
N GLU A 204 15.00 -14.50 -16.29
CA GLU A 204 15.65 -14.94 -15.04
C GLU A 204 14.62 -15.04 -13.91
N ASN A 205 14.92 -15.90 -12.93
CA ASN A 205 14.11 -16.00 -11.73
C ASN A 205 14.21 -14.71 -10.92
N GLN A 206 13.07 -14.22 -10.42
CA GLN A 206 13.05 -13.00 -9.60
C GLN A 206 13.85 -13.20 -8.30
N PRO A 207 14.78 -12.30 -7.96
CA PRO A 207 15.58 -12.40 -6.74
C PRO A 207 14.76 -11.93 -5.52
N LEU A 208 13.82 -12.77 -5.06
CA LEU A 208 12.86 -12.42 -4.01
C LEU A 208 13.52 -12.03 -2.69
N ASP A 209 14.63 -12.66 -2.34
CA ASP A 209 15.36 -12.35 -1.09
C ASP A 209 16.03 -10.97 -1.18
N GLU A 210 16.68 -10.62 -2.29
CA GLU A 210 17.26 -9.28 -2.48
C GLU A 210 16.19 -8.18 -2.48
N ILE A 211 15.00 -8.46 -3.03
CA ILE A 211 13.84 -7.56 -2.99
C ILE A 211 13.35 -7.41 -1.55
N CYS A 212 13.31 -8.49 -0.78
CA CYS A 212 12.93 -8.48 0.63
C CYS A 212 13.92 -7.67 1.48
N ASP A 213 15.22 -7.90 1.29
CA ASP A 213 16.28 -7.21 2.02
C ASP A 213 16.30 -5.70 1.78
N TYR A 214 15.84 -5.24 0.61
CA TYR A 214 15.85 -3.83 0.23
C TYR A 214 14.51 -3.12 0.48
N PHE A 215 13.38 -3.74 0.13
CA PHE A 215 12.05 -3.12 0.23
C PHE A 215 11.19 -3.62 1.40
N GLY A 216 11.62 -4.71 2.04
CA GLY A 216 10.90 -5.36 3.13
C GLY A 216 9.86 -6.38 2.65
N VAL A 217 9.35 -7.13 3.63
CA VAL A 217 8.53 -8.34 3.41
C VAL A 217 7.22 -8.04 2.69
N LYS A 218 6.53 -6.93 3.00
CA LYS A 218 5.24 -6.58 2.37
C LYS A 218 5.36 -6.41 0.85
N ILE A 219 6.44 -5.78 0.37
CA ILE A 219 6.69 -5.55 -1.05
C ILE A 219 7.21 -6.83 -1.72
N ALA A 220 8.11 -7.57 -1.06
CA ALA A 220 8.60 -8.84 -1.58
C ALA A 220 7.49 -9.88 -1.75
N MET A 221 6.53 -9.95 -0.81
CA MET A 221 5.37 -10.83 -0.90
C MET A 221 4.49 -10.49 -2.12
N TYR A 222 4.31 -9.20 -2.43
CA TYR A 222 3.59 -8.79 -3.63
C TYR A 222 4.29 -9.26 -4.92
N PHE A 223 5.61 -9.07 -5.03
CA PHE A 223 6.35 -9.52 -6.22
C PHE A 223 6.43 -11.04 -6.32
N ALA A 224 6.56 -11.75 -5.19
CA ALA A 224 6.45 -13.20 -5.14
C ALA A 224 5.09 -13.69 -5.67
N TRP A 225 4.00 -13.05 -5.24
CA TRP A 225 2.66 -13.34 -5.76
C TRP A 225 2.54 -13.07 -7.26
N LEU A 226 3.06 -11.92 -7.71
CA LEU A 226 3.03 -11.55 -9.12
C LEU A 226 3.79 -12.56 -9.99
N GLY A 227 5.02 -12.92 -9.59
CA GLY A 227 5.82 -13.94 -10.26
C GLY A 227 5.10 -15.28 -10.32
N PHE A 228 4.57 -15.75 -9.19
CA PHE A 228 3.78 -16.98 -9.11
C PHE A 228 2.53 -16.94 -9.99
N TYR A 229 1.79 -15.83 -10.00
CA TYR A 229 0.63 -15.66 -10.86
C TYR A 229 1.01 -15.73 -12.34
N THR A 230 2.09 -15.05 -12.75
CA THR A 230 2.53 -15.05 -14.14
C THR A 230 2.99 -16.43 -14.63
N SER A 231 3.72 -17.19 -13.79
CA SER A 231 4.13 -18.55 -14.15
C SER A 231 2.93 -19.50 -14.19
N ALA A 232 2.00 -19.39 -13.25
CA ALA A 232 0.79 -20.21 -13.21
C ALA A 232 -0.17 -19.95 -14.39
N MET A 233 -0.21 -18.71 -14.91
CA MET A 233 -0.99 -18.35 -16.10
C MET A 233 -0.53 -19.05 -17.39
N VAL A 234 0.70 -19.59 -17.42
CA VAL A 234 1.20 -20.35 -18.57
C VAL A 234 0.38 -21.63 -18.78
N TYR A 235 -0.08 -22.31 -17.72
CA TYR A 235 -0.83 -23.56 -17.86
C TYR A 235 -2.17 -23.35 -18.59
N PRO A 236 -3.07 -22.42 -18.18
CA PRO A 236 -4.29 -22.15 -18.93
C PRO A 236 -4.03 -21.58 -20.32
N ALA A 237 -2.98 -20.77 -20.50
CA ALA A 237 -2.65 -20.20 -21.80
C ALA A 237 -2.26 -21.28 -22.83
N VAL A 238 -1.38 -22.21 -22.44
CA VAL A 238 -0.96 -23.32 -23.32
C VAL A 238 -2.12 -24.27 -23.56
N PHE A 239 -2.81 -24.71 -22.49
CA PHE A 239 -3.92 -25.65 -22.61
C PHE A 239 -5.09 -25.08 -23.43
N GLY A 240 -5.45 -23.81 -23.18
CA GLY A 240 -6.47 -23.10 -23.94
C GLY A 240 -6.10 -22.91 -25.41
N SER A 241 -4.83 -22.59 -25.71
CA SER A 241 -4.35 -22.46 -27.10
C SER A 241 -4.43 -23.78 -27.85
N VAL A 242 -4.07 -24.90 -27.21
CA VAL A 242 -4.17 -26.24 -27.79
C VAL A 242 -5.64 -26.61 -28.05
N LEU A 243 -6.54 -26.37 -27.10
CA LEU A 243 -7.97 -26.65 -27.33
C LEU A 243 -8.60 -25.75 -28.40
N TYR A 244 -8.11 -24.52 -28.53
CA TYR A 244 -8.59 -23.59 -29.54
C TYR A 244 -8.35 -24.12 -30.96
N THR A 245 -7.20 -24.76 -31.23
CA THR A 245 -6.93 -25.34 -32.57
C THR A 245 -7.81 -26.56 -32.87
N PHE A 246 -8.17 -27.36 -31.87
CA PHE A 246 -9.10 -28.50 -32.05
C PHE A 246 -10.58 -28.09 -32.21
N THR A 247 -10.92 -26.86 -31.82
CA THR A 247 -12.29 -26.33 -31.90
C THR A 247 -12.71 -26.02 -33.34
N GLU A 248 -11.77 -25.83 -34.27
CA GLU A 248 -12.08 -25.52 -35.68
C GLU A 248 -12.44 -26.74 -36.53
N ALA A 249 -12.33 -27.97 -35.99
CA ALA A 249 -12.53 -29.19 -36.75
C ALA A 249 -14.01 -29.62 -36.88
N ASP A 250 -14.79 -29.63 -35.80
CA ASP A 250 -16.18 -30.13 -35.78
C ASP A 250 -17.03 -29.51 -34.66
N GLN A 251 -18.37 -29.51 -34.81
CA GLN A 251 -19.27 -28.96 -33.78
C GLN A 251 -19.32 -29.82 -32.51
N THR A 252 -19.19 -31.14 -32.64
CA THR A 252 -19.05 -32.06 -31.50
C THR A 252 -17.72 -31.89 -30.78
N SER A 253 -16.63 -31.60 -31.50
CA SER A 253 -15.33 -31.34 -30.88
C SER A 253 -15.36 -30.04 -30.08
N ARG A 254 -16.02 -28.99 -30.58
CA ARG A 254 -16.22 -27.73 -29.84
C ARG A 254 -16.91 -27.95 -28.49
N ASP A 255 -18.04 -28.65 -28.45
CA ASP A 255 -18.79 -28.84 -27.20
C ASP A 255 -17.97 -29.64 -26.17
N VAL A 256 -17.29 -30.69 -26.62
CA VAL A 256 -16.38 -31.48 -25.77
C VAL A 256 -15.20 -30.63 -25.27
N SER A 257 -14.57 -29.84 -26.14
CA SER A 257 -13.47 -28.94 -25.76
C SER A 257 -13.90 -27.89 -24.73
N CYS A 258 -15.11 -27.33 -24.85
CA CYS A 258 -15.64 -26.39 -23.87
C CYS A 258 -15.82 -27.03 -22.49
N VAL A 259 -16.38 -28.23 -22.41
CA VAL A 259 -16.57 -28.95 -21.14
C VAL A 259 -15.23 -29.30 -20.49
N VAL A 260 -14.29 -29.82 -21.29
CA VAL A 260 -12.93 -30.16 -20.82
C VAL A 260 -12.21 -28.92 -20.30
N PHE A 261 -12.31 -27.79 -21.02
CA PHE A 261 -11.70 -26.53 -20.60
C PHE A 261 -12.32 -25.98 -19.31
N ALA A 262 -13.64 -26.06 -19.16
CA ALA A 262 -14.32 -25.63 -17.93
C ALA A 262 -13.88 -26.45 -16.71
N LEU A 263 -13.83 -27.79 -16.84
CA LEU A 263 -13.35 -28.68 -15.78
C LEU A 263 -11.88 -28.39 -15.42
N PHE A 264 -11.03 -28.22 -16.44
CA PHE A 264 -9.64 -27.83 -16.25
C PHE A 264 -9.53 -26.52 -15.46
N ASN A 265 -10.27 -25.46 -15.84
CA ASN A 265 -10.18 -24.17 -15.16
C ASN A 265 -10.61 -24.24 -13.69
N VAL A 266 -11.64 -25.02 -13.38
CA VAL A 266 -12.07 -25.23 -11.99
C VAL A 266 -10.95 -25.90 -11.18
N VAL A 267 -10.40 -27.01 -11.67
CA VAL A 267 -9.32 -27.75 -10.99
C VAL A 267 -8.04 -26.90 -10.90
N TRP A 268 -7.66 -26.24 -11.98
CA TRP A 268 -6.48 -25.38 -12.00
C TRP A 268 -6.63 -24.22 -11.02
N SER A 269 -7.80 -23.57 -10.96
CA SER A 269 -8.03 -22.44 -10.05
C SER A 269 -7.96 -22.83 -8.57
N THR A 270 -8.44 -24.02 -8.21
CA THR A 270 -8.36 -24.52 -6.83
C THR A 270 -6.92 -24.89 -6.46
N LEU A 271 -6.21 -25.59 -7.35
CA LEU A 271 -4.79 -25.93 -7.16
C LEU A 271 -3.92 -24.67 -7.05
N PHE A 272 -4.16 -23.68 -7.91
CA PHE A 272 -3.46 -22.39 -7.90
C PHE A 272 -3.58 -21.68 -6.54
N LEU A 273 -4.79 -21.62 -5.97
CA LEU A 273 -5.02 -20.97 -4.68
C LEU A 273 -4.38 -21.74 -3.52
N GLU A 274 -4.46 -23.07 -3.51
CA GLU A 274 -3.84 -23.89 -2.45
C GLU A 274 -2.31 -23.88 -2.52
N GLU A 275 -1.74 -23.90 -3.73
CA GLU A 275 -0.30 -23.79 -3.93
C GLU A 275 0.21 -22.41 -3.48
N TRP A 276 -0.51 -21.33 -3.79
CA TRP A 276 -0.17 -20.00 -3.29
C TRP A 276 -0.21 -19.93 -1.76
N LYS A 277 -1.24 -20.51 -1.11
CA LYS A 277 -1.31 -20.53 0.37
C LYS A 277 -0.08 -21.21 0.97
N ARG A 278 0.34 -22.34 0.41
CA ARG A 278 1.53 -23.08 0.85
C ARG A 278 2.81 -22.29 0.61
N ARG A 279 2.99 -21.73 -0.59
CA ARG A 279 4.16 -20.93 -0.95
C ARG A 279 4.25 -19.64 -0.14
N GLY A 280 3.12 -18.98 0.09
CA GLY A 280 3.02 -17.79 0.94
C GLY A 280 3.42 -18.08 2.39
N ALA A 281 3.01 -19.22 2.94
CA ALA A 281 3.41 -19.66 4.28
C ALA A 281 4.92 -19.97 4.36
N GLU A 282 5.49 -20.64 3.35
CA GLU A 282 6.93 -20.89 3.26
C GLU A 282 7.73 -19.58 3.26
N LEU A 283 7.33 -18.61 2.45
CA LEU A 283 7.98 -17.30 2.38
C LEU A 283 7.80 -16.50 3.68
N ALA A 284 6.61 -16.53 4.29
CA ALA A 284 6.36 -15.86 5.58
C ALA A 284 7.22 -16.46 6.70
N TYR A 285 7.42 -17.79 6.69
CA TYR A 285 8.34 -18.47 7.61
C TYR A 285 9.79 -18.06 7.35
N LYS A 286 10.24 -18.14 6.09
CA LYS A 286 11.61 -17.78 5.67
C LYS A 286 11.97 -16.34 6.05
N TRP A 287 11.04 -15.41 5.87
CA TRP A 287 11.20 -13.99 6.20
C TRP A 287 10.81 -13.64 7.64
N GLY A 288 10.50 -14.62 8.49
CA GLY A 288 10.29 -14.41 9.92
C GLY A 288 9.03 -13.64 10.32
N THR A 289 8.03 -13.53 9.44
CA THR A 289 6.77 -12.80 9.68
C THR A 289 5.60 -13.69 10.06
N LEU A 290 5.80 -15.02 10.08
CA LEU A 290 4.74 -15.98 10.42
C LEU A 290 4.24 -15.82 11.86
N ASP A 291 5.14 -15.53 12.80
CA ASP A 291 4.86 -15.39 14.23
C ASP A 291 4.71 -13.92 14.68
N SER A 292 4.42 -13.01 13.75
CA SER A 292 4.24 -11.60 14.10
C SER A 292 3.14 -11.45 15.18
N PRO A 293 3.37 -10.60 16.20
CA PRO A 293 2.43 -10.47 17.31
C PRO A 293 1.04 -10.10 16.79
N GLY A 294 0.00 -10.73 17.35
CA GLY A 294 -1.36 -10.60 16.84
C GLY A 294 -1.90 -9.16 16.91
N GLU A 295 -2.99 -8.91 16.18
CA GLU A 295 -3.68 -7.60 16.04
C GLU A 295 -3.94 -6.86 17.37
N ALA A 296 -3.92 -7.56 18.51
CA ALA A 296 -4.10 -6.99 19.85
C ALA A 296 -2.93 -6.12 20.34
N VAL A 297 -1.71 -6.35 19.84
CA VAL A 297 -0.50 -5.60 20.21
C VAL A 297 -0.29 -4.39 19.29
N GLU A 298 -0.97 -4.35 18.14
CA GLU A 298 -0.90 -3.23 17.20
C GLU A 298 -1.44 -1.92 17.83
N GLU A 299 -0.67 -0.85 17.66
CA GLU A 299 -1.08 0.47 18.11
C GLU A 299 -2.28 1.01 17.32
N PRO A 300 -3.16 1.80 17.96
CA PRO A 300 -4.19 2.52 17.25
C PRO A 300 -3.59 3.47 16.21
N ARG A 301 -4.24 3.60 15.05
CA ARG A 301 -3.87 4.58 14.03
C ARG A 301 -3.96 6.00 14.62
N PRO A 302 -3.06 6.93 14.23
CA PRO A 302 -3.06 8.31 14.76
C PRO A 302 -4.36 9.08 14.50
N GLN A 303 -5.08 8.71 13.43
CA GLN A 303 -6.33 9.36 13.03
C GLN A 303 -7.56 8.81 13.78
N PHE A 304 -7.37 7.81 14.64
CA PHE A 304 -8.46 7.18 15.38
C PHE A 304 -9.05 8.15 16.41
N ARG A 305 -10.37 8.22 16.44
CA ARG A 305 -11.12 9.15 17.31
C ARG A 305 -11.93 8.36 18.33
N GLY A 306 -12.05 8.87 19.54
CA GLY A 306 -12.84 8.21 20.57
C GLY A 306 -13.03 9.05 21.82
N VAL A 307 -13.76 8.48 22.78
CA VAL A 307 -13.86 9.03 24.14
C VAL A 307 -12.68 8.48 24.94
N ARG A 308 -12.06 9.33 25.76
CA ARG A 308 -10.98 8.90 26.66
C ARG A 308 -11.53 7.92 27.68
N ARG A 309 -10.86 6.78 27.83
CA ARG A 309 -11.21 5.73 28.79
C ARG A 309 -9.93 5.05 29.26
N ILE A 310 -9.94 4.55 30.49
CA ILE A 310 -8.90 3.65 30.98
C ILE A 310 -9.15 2.23 30.42
N SER A 311 -8.18 1.69 29.70
CA SER A 311 -8.26 0.37 29.10
C SER A 311 -8.48 -0.70 30.18
N PRO A 312 -9.44 -1.63 30.01
CA PRO A 312 -9.64 -2.72 30.96
C PRO A 312 -8.48 -3.73 30.96
N VAL A 313 -7.69 -3.78 29.88
CA VAL A 313 -6.59 -4.74 29.71
C VAL A 313 -5.26 -4.11 30.13
N THR A 314 -4.88 -3.00 29.51
CA THR A 314 -3.56 -2.37 29.74
C THR A 314 -3.54 -1.40 30.91
N ARG A 315 -4.70 -1.01 31.46
CA ARG A 315 -4.86 0.04 32.48
C ARG A 315 -4.33 1.42 32.09
N ALA A 316 -3.91 1.60 30.84
CA ALA A 316 -3.47 2.88 30.28
C ALA A 316 -4.67 3.70 29.77
N GLU A 317 -4.49 5.02 29.64
CA GLU A 317 -5.47 5.88 28.98
C GLU A 317 -5.49 5.61 27.47
N GLU A 318 -6.66 5.29 26.92
CA GLU A 318 -6.85 5.05 25.49
C GLU A 318 -8.08 5.80 24.95
N PHE A 319 -8.10 6.04 23.65
CA PHE A 319 -9.33 6.40 22.96
C PHE A 319 -10.18 5.15 22.76
N TYR A 320 -11.46 5.22 23.09
CA TYR A 320 -12.43 4.16 22.89
C TYR A 320 -13.56 4.61 21.96
N TYR A 321 -13.84 3.82 20.92
CA TYR A 321 -14.98 3.99 20.04
C TYR A 321 -15.89 2.75 20.13
N PRO A 322 -17.17 2.90 20.53
CA PRO A 322 -18.06 1.75 20.70
C PRO A 322 -18.29 0.99 19.38
N PRO A 323 -18.14 -0.34 19.36
CA PRO A 323 -18.26 -1.13 18.12
C PRO A 323 -19.68 -1.10 17.54
N TRP A 324 -20.71 -1.00 18.37
CA TRP A 324 -22.10 -0.92 17.92
C TRP A 324 -22.38 0.37 17.12
N LYS A 325 -21.73 1.49 17.46
CA LYS A 325 -21.85 2.75 16.69
C LYS A 325 -21.22 2.59 15.32
N ARG A 326 -20.07 1.90 15.24
CA ARG A 326 -19.43 1.56 13.97
C ARG A 326 -20.34 0.68 13.11
N LEU A 327 -20.88 -0.39 13.70
CA LEU A 327 -21.76 -1.32 13.00
C LEU A 327 -23.02 -0.62 12.48
N LEU A 328 -23.62 0.27 13.28
CA LEU A 328 -24.78 1.06 12.88
C LEU A 328 -24.45 1.94 11.67
N PHE A 329 -23.31 2.64 11.69
CA PHE A 329 -22.85 3.46 10.56
C PHE A 329 -22.57 2.61 9.31
N GLN A 330 -21.94 1.45 9.49
CA GLN A 330 -21.67 0.51 8.39
C GLN A 330 -22.97 0.01 7.75
N LEU A 331 -23.96 -0.38 8.55
CA LEU A 331 -25.21 -0.94 8.07
C LEU A 331 -26.15 0.12 7.49
N LEU A 332 -26.25 1.30 8.10
CA LEU A 332 -27.22 2.32 7.72
C LEU A 332 -26.70 3.33 6.70
N VAL A 333 -25.38 3.53 6.61
CA VAL A 333 -24.78 4.55 5.73
C VAL A 333 -23.88 3.89 4.69
N SER A 334 -22.85 3.17 5.13
CA SER A 334 -21.81 2.65 4.23
C SER A 334 -22.36 1.63 3.24
N LEU A 335 -23.06 0.60 3.72
CA LEU A 335 -23.60 -0.47 2.89
C LEU A 335 -24.68 0.04 1.91
N PRO A 336 -25.69 0.82 2.33
CA PRO A 336 -26.68 1.39 1.40
C PRO A 336 -26.02 2.30 0.37
N LEU A 337 -25.06 3.14 0.77
CA LEU A 337 -24.38 4.02 -0.18
C LEU A 337 -23.58 3.22 -1.21
N CYS A 338 -22.82 2.22 -0.78
CA CYS A 338 -22.12 1.31 -1.68
C CYS A 338 -23.09 0.62 -2.67
N LEU A 339 -24.22 0.10 -2.19
CA LEU A 339 -25.24 -0.52 -3.03
C LEU A 339 -25.85 0.47 -4.03
N THR A 340 -26.12 1.71 -3.62
CA THR A 340 -26.63 2.75 -4.53
C THR A 340 -25.60 3.13 -5.61
N CYS A 341 -24.31 3.19 -5.26
CA CYS A 341 -23.25 3.42 -6.24
C CYS A 341 -23.16 2.26 -7.25
N LEU A 342 -23.26 1.02 -6.78
CA LEU A 342 -23.29 -0.17 -7.65
C LEU A 342 -24.48 -0.14 -8.60
N ALA A 343 -25.68 0.17 -8.09
CA ALA A 343 -26.89 0.31 -8.90
C ALA A 343 -26.76 1.47 -9.91
N CYS A 344 -26.19 2.61 -9.52
CA CYS A 344 -25.94 3.74 -10.40
C CYS A 344 -25.02 3.37 -11.57
N VAL A 345 -23.89 2.70 -11.29
CA VAL A 345 -22.98 2.21 -12.35
C VAL A 345 -23.67 1.23 -13.28
N PHE A 346 -24.50 0.33 -12.75
CA PHE A 346 -25.28 -0.59 -13.56
C PHE A 346 -26.23 0.15 -14.52
N LEU A 347 -26.97 1.15 -14.03
CA LEU A 347 -27.87 1.96 -14.85
C LEU A 347 -27.11 2.79 -15.90
N LEU A 348 -25.96 3.38 -15.53
CA LEU A 348 -25.12 4.10 -16.48
C LEU A 348 -24.57 3.19 -17.58
N MET A 349 -24.20 1.96 -17.23
CA MET A 349 -23.78 0.94 -18.19
C MET A 349 -24.91 0.59 -19.17
N LEU A 350 -26.14 0.37 -18.67
CA LEU A 350 -27.31 0.14 -19.54
C LEU A 350 -27.55 1.34 -20.48
N GLY A 351 -27.44 2.57 -19.96
CA GLY A 351 -27.53 3.78 -20.79
C GLY A 351 -26.47 3.84 -21.90
N CYS A 352 -25.24 3.43 -21.61
CA CYS A 352 -24.17 3.35 -22.61
C CYS A 352 -24.46 2.28 -23.67
N PHE A 353 -25.05 1.15 -23.31
CA PHE A 353 -25.46 0.12 -24.27
C PHE A 353 -26.61 0.56 -25.16
N GLN A 354 -27.61 1.24 -24.60
CA GLN A 354 -28.69 1.85 -25.39
C GLN A 354 -28.15 2.87 -26.39
N LEU A 355 -27.20 3.71 -25.95
CA LEU A 355 -26.50 4.64 -26.83
C LEU A 355 -25.72 3.90 -27.94
N GLN A 356 -25.06 2.79 -27.61
CA GLN A 356 -24.34 1.97 -28.58
C GLN A 356 -25.29 1.41 -29.66
N GLU A 357 -26.46 0.89 -29.26
CA GLU A 357 -27.47 0.38 -30.19
C GLU A 357 -28.06 1.49 -31.08
N LEU A 358 -28.34 2.66 -30.50
CA LEU A 358 -28.80 3.83 -31.26
C LEU A 358 -27.79 4.22 -32.35
N VAL A 359 -26.51 4.33 -32.00
CA VAL A 359 -25.44 4.69 -32.95
C VAL A 359 -25.27 3.63 -34.04
N LEU A 360 -25.44 2.35 -33.71
CA LEU A 360 -25.40 1.26 -34.69
C LEU A 360 -26.62 1.24 -35.61
N SER A 361 -27.79 1.69 -35.14
CA SER A 361 -29.04 1.72 -35.92
C SER A 361 -29.03 2.77 -37.05
N VAL A 362 -28.28 3.86 -36.89
CA VAL A 362 -28.22 4.94 -37.88
C VAL A 362 -27.25 4.57 -39.01
N LYS A 363 -27.81 4.22 -40.18
CA LYS A 363 -27.06 3.92 -41.40
C LYS A 363 -26.38 5.19 -41.95
N GLY A 364 -25.10 5.11 -42.27
CA GLY A 364 -24.32 6.21 -42.88
C GLY A 364 -23.36 6.97 -41.96
N LEU A 365 -23.27 6.61 -40.67
CA LEU A 365 -22.29 7.22 -39.75
C LEU A 365 -20.84 6.85 -40.13
N PRO A 366 -19.88 7.78 -39.98
CA PRO A 366 -18.47 7.50 -40.18
C PRO A 366 -17.99 6.45 -39.16
N ARG A 367 -17.01 5.62 -39.56
CA ARG A 367 -16.45 4.55 -38.70
C ARG A 367 -16.02 5.05 -37.32
N LEU A 368 -15.49 6.28 -37.24
CA LEU A 368 -15.08 6.93 -36.00
C LEU A 368 -16.24 7.11 -35.00
N ALA A 369 -17.42 7.47 -35.48
CA ALA A 369 -18.59 7.67 -34.62
C ALA A 369 -19.11 6.34 -34.02
N ARG A 370 -18.83 5.19 -34.66
CA ARG A 370 -19.16 3.87 -34.14
C ARG A 370 -18.29 3.45 -32.95
N PHE A 371 -17.08 4.02 -32.80
CA PHE A 371 -16.22 3.80 -31.63
C PHE A 371 -16.57 4.69 -30.44
N LEU A 372 -17.32 5.79 -30.66
CA LEU A 372 -17.62 6.78 -29.65
C LEU A 372 -18.34 6.20 -28.41
N PRO A 373 -19.35 5.31 -28.53
CA PRO A 373 -19.96 4.66 -27.36
C PRO A 373 -18.98 3.80 -26.56
N LYS A 374 -18.04 3.11 -27.22
CA LYS A 374 -17.01 2.29 -26.55
C LYS A 374 -16.05 3.19 -25.76
N VAL A 375 -15.64 4.32 -26.33
CA VAL A 375 -14.78 5.31 -25.64
C VAL A 375 -15.51 5.95 -24.45
N VAL A 376 -16.78 6.34 -24.64
CA VAL A 376 -17.61 6.91 -23.56
C VAL A 376 -17.77 5.92 -22.41
N LEU A 377 -18.02 4.64 -22.71
CA LEU A 377 -18.11 3.58 -21.70
C LEU A 377 -16.79 3.46 -20.92
N ALA A 378 -15.64 3.38 -21.61
CA ALA A 378 -14.34 3.28 -20.96
C ALA A 378 -14.03 4.49 -20.05
N LEU A 379 -14.36 5.70 -20.51
CA LEU A 379 -14.21 6.93 -19.71
C LEU A 379 -15.12 6.93 -18.49
N LEU A 380 -16.38 6.51 -18.65
CA LEU A 380 -17.35 6.44 -17.57
C LEU A 380 -16.94 5.42 -16.50
N VAL A 381 -16.50 4.24 -16.91
CA VAL A 381 -15.94 3.20 -16.02
C VAL A 381 -14.72 3.71 -15.26
N SER A 382 -13.80 4.41 -15.94
CA SER A 382 -12.60 4.97 -15.31
C SER A 382 -12.93 6.07 -14.31
N ALA A 383 -13.83 6.98 -14.68
CA ALA A 383 -14.26 8.09 -13.83
C ALA A 383 -15.06 7.61 -12.62
N SER A 384 -15.95 6.62 -12.79
CA SER A 384 -16.73 6.04 -11.70
C SER A 384 -15.84 5.31 -10.69
N ALA A 385 -14.80 4.60 -11.16
CA ALA A 385 -13.82 3.93 -10.31
C ALA A 385 -13.05 4.91 -9.42
N GLU A 386 -12.52 6.00 -9.98
CA GLU A 386 -11.79 7.02 -9.21
C GLU A 386 -12.73 7.80 -8.27
N GLY A 387 -13.95 8.11 -8.70
CA GLY A 387 -14.97 8.74 -7.87
C GLY A 387 -15.34 7.87 -6.66
N TYR A 388 -15.60 6.58 -6.90
CA TYR A 388 -15.93 5.64 -5.83
C TYR A 388 -14.74 5.39 -4.90
N LYS A 389 -13.50 5.35 -5.40
CA LYS A 389 -12.31 5.22 -4.54
C LYS A 389 -12.24 6.35 -3.51
N LYS A 390 -12.48 7.60 -3.93
CA LYS A 390 -12.53 8.75 -3.01
C LYS A 390 -13.65 8.63 -1.99
N LEU A 391 -14.82 8.18 -2.43
CA LEU A 391 -15.97 7.93 -1.56
C LEU A 391 -15.67 6.83 -0.54
N ALA A 392 -15.06 5.73 -0.97
CA ALA A 392 -14.70 4.60 -0.14
C ALA A 392 -13.69 4.99 0.94
N ILE A 393 -12.68 5.81 0.61
CA ILE A 393 -11.74 6.38 1.60
C ILE A 393 -12.51 7.21 2.62
N TRP A 394 -13.38 8.12 2.17
CA TRP A 394 -14.17 8.96 3.07
C TRP A 394 -15.07 8.12 3.99
N LEU A 395 -15.77 7.11 3.46
CA LEU A 395 -16.59 6.18 4.26
C LEU A 395 -15.76 5.46 5.30
N ASN A 396 -14.58 4.96 4.92
CA ASN A 396 -13.70 4.20 5.80
C ASN A 396 -13.12 5.07 6.92
N ASP A 397 -12.83 6.34 6.63
CA ASP A 397 -12.43 7.33 7.63
C ASP A 397 -13.56 7.63 8.61
N MET A 398 -14.81 7.70 8.14
CA MET A 398 -15.99 7.90 9.02
C MET A 398 -16.30 6.66 9.87
N GLU A 399 -16.05 5.45 9.36
CA GLU A 399 -16.18 4.20 10.12
C GLU A 399 -15.15 4.11 11.26
N ASN A 400 -14.08 4.91 11.21
CA ASN A 400 -13.15 5.15 12.31
C ASN A 400 -12.58 3.85 12.90
N TYR A 401 -11.86 3.10 12.07
CA TYR A 401 -11.15 1.88 12.48
C TYR A 401 -10.03 2.17 13.46
N ARG A 402 -9.82 1.28 14.44
CA ARG A 402 -8.73 1.42 15.43
C ARG A 402 -7.37 1.10 14.82
N LEU A 403 -7.25 -0.03 14.12
CA LEU A 403 -6.00 -0.55 13.57
C LEU A 403 -5.85 -0.18 12.09
N GLU A 404 -4.61 0.03 11.65
CA GLU A 404 -4.30 0.32 10.24
C GLU A 404 -4.57 -0.91 9.36
N SER A 405 -4.22 -2.11 9.83
CA SER A 405 -4.51 -3.39 9.19
C SER A 405 -6.01 -3.57 8.89
N ALA A 406 -6.86 -3.32 9.88
CA ALA A 406 -8.31 -3.36 9.74
C ALA A 406 -8.83 -2.27 8.79
N TYR A 407 -8.29 -1.05 8.88
CA TYR A 407 -8.63 0.05 7.97
C TYR A 407 -8.33 -0.34 6.51
N GLU A 408 -7.11 -0.78 6.22
CA GLU A 408 -6.70 -1.21 4.87
C GLU A 408 -7.59 -2.35 4.35
N LYS A 409 -7.81 -3.40 5.16
CA LYS A 409 -8.63 -4.57 4.79
C LYS A 409 -10.05 -4.18 4.36
N HIS A 410 -10.72 -3.34 5.15
CA HIS A 410 -12.09 -2.92 4.81
C HIS A 410 -12.14 -1.94 3.64
N LEU A 411 -11.12 -1.10 3.46
CA LEU A 411 -11.01 -0.25 2.27
C LEU A 411 -10.85 -1.10 1.00
N ILE A 412 -9.97 -2.11 1.05
CA ILE A 412 -9.73 -3.05 -0.06
C ILE A 412 -11.04 -3.75 -0.44
N ILE A 413 -11.78 -4.29 0.53
CA ILE A 413 -13.06 -4.96 0.26
C ILE A 413 -14.04 -4.02 -0.46
N LYS A 414 -14.23 -2.80 0.04
CA LYS A 414 -15.14 -1.82 -0.57
C LYS A 414 -14.75 -1.51 -2.01
N VAL A 415 -13.46 -1.24 -2.26
CA VAL A 415 -12.93 -0.87 -3.58
C VAL A 415 -12.96 -2.04 -4.56
N VAL A 416 -12.51 -3.22 -4.15
CA VAL A 416 -12.45 -4.42 -5.00
C VAL A 416 -13.85 -4.87 -5.42
N LEU A 417 -14.84 -4.86 -4.51
CA LEU A 417 -16.21 -5.21 -4.87
C LEU A 417 -16.79 -4.28 -5.93
N PHE A 418 -16.54 -2.97 -5.79
CA PHE A 418 -16.98 -2.00 -6.79
C PHE A 418 -16.25 -2.17 -8.12
N GLN A 419 -14.92 -2.33 -8.10
CA GLN A 419 -14.13 -2.56 -9.30
C GLN A 419 -14.55 -3.84 -10.02
N PHE A 420 -14.84 -4.91 -9.28
CA PHE A 420 -15.35 -6.16 -9.85
C PHE A 420 -16.66 -5.93 -10.62
N VAL A 421 -17.64 -5.28 -9.99
CA VAL A 421 -18.92 -5.00 -10.65
C VAL A 421 -18.71 -4.05 -11.84
N ASN A 422 -17.96 -2.97 -11.68
CA ASN A 422 -17.72 -1.99 -12.74
C ASN A 422 -17.00 -2.59 -13.96
N SER A 423 -16.07 -3.53 -13.75
CA SER A 423 -15.28 -4.15 -14.83
C SER A 423 -15.99 -5.34 -15.50
N TYR A 424 -16.70 -6.18 -14.75
CA TYR A 424 -17.24 -7.44 -15.27
C TYR A 424 -18.73 -7.41 -15.58
N LEU A 425 -19.52 -6.48 -15.01
CA LEU A 425 -20.98 -6.50 -15.16
C LEU A 425 -21.45 -6.31 -16.60
N SER A 426 -20.72 -5.50 -17.38
CA SER A 426 -20.98 -5.34 -18.83
C SER A 426 -20.79 -6.66 -19.57
N LEU A 427 -19.76 -7.44 -19.24
CA LEU A 427 -19.47 -8.75 -19.80
C LEU A 427 -20.54 -9.78 -19.40
N PHE A 428 -20.96 -9.78 -18.13
CA PHE A 428 -22.07 -10.61 -17.65
C PHE A 428 -23.37 -10.29 -18.40
N TYR A 429 -23.67 -9.01 -18.63
CA TYR A 429 -24.85 -8.60 -19.38
C TYR A 429 -24.81 -9.09 -20.83
N ILE A 430 -23.68 -8.91 -21.53
CA ILE A 430 -23.54 -9.38 -22.91
C ILE A 430 -23.63 -10.91 -22.99
N GLY A 431 -22.92 -11.62 -22.12
CA GLY A 431 -22.83 -13.08 -22.14
C GLY A 431 -24.13 -13.79 -21.74
N PHE A 432 -24.79 -13.35 -20.67
CA PHE A 432 -25.95 -14.06 -20.10
C PHE A 432 -27.30 -13.48 -20.53
N TYR A 433 -27.41 -12.16 -20.67
CA TYR A 433 -28.68 -11.51 -21.03
C TYR A 433 -28.84 -11.39 -22.55
N LEU A 434 -27.88 -10.76 -23.24
CA LEU A 434 -27.93 -10.62 -24.70
C LEU A 434 -27.60 -11.92 -25.43
N LYS A 435 -26.77 -12.79 -24.82
CA LYS A 435 -26.26 -14.04 -25.40
C LYS A 435 -25.51 -13.85 -26.72
N ASP A 436 -24.91 -12.69 -26.90
CA ASP A 436 -24.13 -12.32 -28.08
C ASP A 436 -22.65 -12.68 -27.87
N MET A 437 -22.28 -13.89 -28.30
CA MET A 437 -20.93 -14.44 -28.11
C MET A 437 -19.88 -13.73 -28.97
N GLU A 438 -20.26 -13.16 -30.11
CA GLU A 438 -19.33 -12.43 -30.97
C GLU A 438 -18.95 -11.10 -30.33
N ARG A 439 -19.95 -10.34 -29.87
CA ARG A 439 -19.74 -9.09 -29.14
C ARG A 439 -18.99 -9.29 -27.82
N LEU A 440 -19.20 -10.42 -27.14
CA LEU A 440 -18.46 -10.76 -25.92
C LEU A 440 -16.97 -10.96 -26.22
N LYS A 441 -16.64 -11.69 -27.28
CA LYS A 441 -15.25 -11.89 -27.72
C LYS A 441 -14.58 -10.57 -28.12
N GLU A 442 -15.28 -9.71 -28.85
CA GLU A 442 -14.77 -8.38 -29.24
C GLU A 442 -14.52 -7.43 -28.05
N MET A 443 -15.21 -7.61 -26.92
CA MET A 443 -15.01 -6.79 -25.72
C MET A 443 -13.92 -7.34 -24.80
N LEU A 444 -13.63 -8.64 -24.89
CA LEU A 444 -12.58 -9.31 -24.12
C LEU A 444 -11.20 -9.22 -24.80
N ALA A 445 -11.18 -9.17 -26.13
CA ALA A 445 -9.98 -8.93 -26.95
C ALA A 445 -9.58 -7.45 -26.95
#